data_AF-A0A535W7D0-F1
#
_entry.id   AF-A0A535W7D0-F1
#
_cell.length_a   1.000
_cell.length_b   1.000
_cell.length_c   1.000
_cell.angle_alpha   90.00
_cell.angle_beta   90.00
_cell.angle_gamma   90.00
#
_symmetry.space_group_name_H-M   'P 1'
#
loop_
_entity.id
_entity.type
_entity.pdbx_description
1 polymer ?
#
loop_
_entity_poly.entity_id
_entity_poly.type
_entity_poly.pdbx_seq_one_letter_code
_entity_poly.pdbx_strand_id
1 'polypeptide(L)'
;MPKRRYERREPSHDWQQIQPLLKDPAQIQYEILRPVVLWGQTPKERGAETGVSPRTIYYRANLFDQAGMASLLPAAPPPAIPRQDKRTLPPDMRQEIVDLHAQYPAFRPHELATICFLKFNRKPAPATIKLILASGPKPSTTERRFPRYADIEDGAERRRAIIRLHADGWNAKSIAGYLEVSRQTVHTTLKRWAKEQFAGIEEKSHARTGVRKVDLTAVQEVKKLAQNPLIGAYRVSAALEQMGIKLSRATCGSAKRCPSKPAIATSIAVWT
;
A
#
# COMPACT_ATOMS: atom_id res chain seq x y z
N MET A 1 -73.29 -1.50 15.53
CA MET A 1 -72.50 -0.39 14.93
C MET A 1 -71.15 -0.33 15.64
N PRO A 2 -70.00 -0.41 14.96
CA PRO A 2 -68.71 -0.27 15.63
C PRO A 2 -68.60 1.11 16.29
N LYS A 3 -68.10 1.15 17.52
CA LYS A 3 -67.94 2.38 18.32
C LYS A 3 -66.98 3.32 17.57
N ARG A 4 -67.41 4.55 17.30
CA ARG A 4 -66.57 5.56 16.63
C ARG A 4 -65.40 5.92 17.54
N ARG A 5 -64.20 6.05 16.94
CA ARG A 5 -62.95 6.32 17.67
C ARG A 5 -62.91 7.71 18.29
N TYR A 6 -63.50 8.70 17.63
CA TYR A 6 -63.58 10.09 18.11
C TYR A 6 -65.02 10.61 17.99
N GLU A 7 -65.37 11.60 18.81
CA GLU A 7 -66.65 12.29 18.76
C GLU A 7 -66.78 13.12 17.47
N ARG A 8 -67.97 13.10 16.86
CA ARG A 8 -68.21 13.87 15.64
C ARG A 8 -68.48 15.33 15.97
N ARG A 9 -67.76 16.24 15.33
CA ARG A 9 -67.93 17.70 15.42
C ARG A 9 -67.92 18.32 14.02
N GLU A 10 -68.48 19.52 13.86
CA GLU A 10 -68.47 20.19 12.55
C GLU A 10 -67.06 20.67 12.17
N PRO A 11 -66.57 20.33 10.96
CA PRO A 11 -65.31 20.85 10.46
C PRO A 11 -65.34 22.36 10.27
N SER A 12 -64.24 23.04 10.60
CA SER A 12 -64.15 24.50 10.49
C SER A 12 -63.77 25.02 9.10
N HIS A 13 -63.14 24.21 8.25
CA HIS A 13 -62.58 24.65 6.97
C HIS A 13 -62.59 23.54 5.92
N ASP A 14 -62.74 23.90 4.65
CA ASP A 14 -62.71 23.00 3.50
C ASP A 14 -61.27 22.71 3.02
N TRP A 15 -60.97 21.45 2.74
CA TRP A 15 -59.65 21.00 2.28
C TRP A 15 -59.20 21.71 1.00
N GLN A 16 -60.11 21.93 0.04
CA GLN A 16 -59.76 22.55 -1.24
C GLN A 16 -59.27 23.99 -1.08
N GLN A 17 -59.74 24.70 -0.05
CA GLN A 17 -59.32 26.07 0.26
C GLN A 17 -57.98 26.12 1.00
N ILE A 18 -57.72 25.14 1.87
CA ILE A 18 -56.52 25.11 2.71
C ILE A 18 -55.31 24.55 1.94
N GLN A 19 -55.50 23.48 1.16
CA GLN A 19 -54.43 22.77 0.46
C GLN A 19 -53.41 23.69 -0.26
N PRO A 20 -53.81 24.70 -1.06
CA PRO A 20 -52.84 25.56 -1.75
C PRO A 20 -52.00 26.45 -0.81
N LEU A 21 -52.43 26.65 0.44
CA LEU A 21 -51.73 27.47 1.43
C LEU A 21 -50.63 26.70 2.18
N LEU A 22 -50.65 25.36 2.11
CA LEU A 22 -49.77 24.50 2.90
C LEU A 22 -48.45 24.23 2.17
N LYS A 23 -47.33 24.65 2.78
CA LYS A 23 -45.97 24.47 2.23
C LYS A 23 -45.13 23.46 3.01
N ASP A 24 -45.37 23.34 4.31
CA ASP A 24 -44.61 22.46 5.19
C ASP A 24 -45.20 21.04 5.20
N PRO A 25 -44.40 19.98 4.96
CA PRO A 25 -44.89 18.60 4.94
C PRO A 25 -45.52 18.15 6.27
N ALA A 26 -45.04 18.62 7.42
CA ALA A 26 -45.64 18.26 8.71
C ALA A 26 -47.02 18.91 8.85
N GLN A 27 -47.16 20.18 8.47
CA GLN A 27 -48.45 20.86 8.41
C GLN A 27 -49.43 20.19 7.44
N ILE A 28 -48.97 19.78 6.25
CA ILE A 28 -49.81 19.05 5.28
C ILE A 28 -50.33 17.75 5.90
N GLN A 29 -49.47 16.98 6.56
CA GLN A 29 -49.88 15.74 7.22
C GLN A 29 -50.87 16.01 8.36
N TYR A 30 -50.64 17.07 9.13
CA TYR A 30 -51.54 17.46 10.21
C TYR A 30 -52.92 17.79 9.68
N GLU A 31 -53.05 18.65 8.67
CA GLU A 31 -54.35 19.05 8.14
C GLU A 31 -55.09 17.90 7.43
N ILE A 32 -54.38 16.90 6.90
CA ILE A 32 -55.02 15.66 6.41
C ILE A 32 -55.65 14.88 7.58
N LEU A 33 -54.95 14.77 8.71
CA LEU A 33 -55.39 13.99 9.88
C LEU A 33 -56.35 14.73 10.81
N ARG A 34 -56.27 16.06 10.84
CA ARG A 34 -56.96 16.92 11.81
C ARG A 34 -58.48 16.66 11.85
N PRO A 35 -59.21 16.51 10.72
CA PRO A 35 -60.63 16.17 10.78
C PRO A 35 -60.94 14.79 11.35
N VAL A 36 -60.03 13.83 11.15
CA VAL A 36 -60.19 12.47 11.67
C VAL A 36 -59.96 12.48 13.18
N VAL A 37 -58.93 13.16 13.65
CA VAL A 37 -58.54 13.18 15.08
C VAL A 37 -59.40 14.14 15.91
N LEU A 38 -59.67 15.37 15.43
CA LEU A 38 -60.38 16.40 16.20
C LEU A 38 -61.89 16.45 15.95
N TRP A 39 -62.35 16.06 14.75
CA TRP A 39 -63.75 16.21 14.34
C TRP A 39 -64.47 14.88 14.11
N GLY A 40 -63.80 13.75 14.36
CA GLY A 40 -64.37 12.41 14.26
C GLY A 40 -64.85 12.02 12.87
N GLN A 41 -64.29 12.65 11.83
CA GLN A 41 -64.50 12.24 10.46
C GLN A 41 -63.88 10.86 10.22
N THR A 42 -64.52 10.02 9.41
CA THR A 42 -63.95 8.70 9.12
C THR A 42 -62.78 8.81 8.13
N PRO A 43 -61.76 7.95 8.21
CA PRO A 43 -60.68 7.91 7.21
C PRO A 43 -61.17 7.71 5.78
N LYS A 44 -62.34 7.09 5.59
CA LYS A 44 -62.97 6.89 4.28
C LYS A 44 -63.49 8.21 3.71
N GLU A 45 -64.23 8.98 4.50
CA GLU A 45 -64.72 10.31 4.10
C GLU A 45 -63.54 11.25 3.81
N ARG A 46 -62.54 11.26 4.70
CA ARG A 46 -61.36 12.12 4.52
C ARG A 46 -60.50 11.73 3.32
N GLY A 47 -60.42 10.44 3.01
CA GLY A 47 -59.72 9.96 1.82
C GLY A 47 -60.38 10.40 0.52
N ALA A 48 -61.72 10.50 0.49
CA ALA A 48 -62.46 11.01 -0.67
C ALA A 48 -62.20 12.50 -0.91
N GLU A 49 -62.05 13.30 0.15
CA GLU A 49 -61.77 14.75 0.06
C GLU A 49 -60.32 15.06 -0.35
N THR A 50 -59.36 14.30 0.18
CA THR A 50 -57.93 14.61 0.05
C THR A 50 -57.22 13.81 -1.06
N GLY A 51 -57.88 12.79 -1.60
CA GLY A 51 -57.28 11.82 -2.54
C GLY A 51 -56.28 10.85 -1.89
N VAL A 52 -56.08 10.92 -0.56
CA VAL A 52 -55.19 10.00 0.16
C VAL A 52 -55.90 8.70 0.49
N SER A 53 -55.21 7.57 0.38
CA SER A 53 -55.79 6.27 0.73
C SER A 53 -56.33 6.24 2.18
N PRO A 54 -57.57 5.78 2.42
CA PRO A 54 -58.12 5.62 3.76
C PRO A 54 -57.24 4.78 4.70
N ARG A 55 -56.53 3.79 4.15
CA ARG A 55 -55.59 2.94 4.91
C ARG A 55 -54.39 3.74 5.43
N THR A 56 -53.87 4.65 4.61
CA THR A 56 -52.76 5.55 4.99
C THR A 56 -53.20 6.53 6.07
N ILE A 57 -54.40 7.09 5.93
CA ILE A 57 -54.97 8.00 6.94
C ILE A 57 -55.17 7.26 8.28
N TYR A 58 -55.71 6.04 8.25
CA TYR A 58 -55.87 5.21 9.44
C TYR A 58 -54.54 4.89 10.12
N TYR A 59 -53.54 4.47 9.35
CA TYR A 59 -52.19 4.19 9.85
C TYR A 59 -51.55 5.42 10.50
N ARG A 60 -51.64 6.58 9.84
CA ARG A 60 -51.09 7.84 10.36
C ARG A 60 -51.84 8.34 11.61
N ALA A 61 -53.17 8.16 11.68
CA ALA A 61 -53.93 8.45 12.90
C ALA A 61 -53.50 7.55 14.07
N ASN A 62 -53.20 6.27 13.83
CA ASN A 62 -52.62 5.39 14.85
C ASN A 62 -51.26 5.88 15.33
N LEU A 63 -50.37 6.28 14.41
CA LEU A 63 -49.08 6.85 14.79
C LEU A 63 -49.23 8.16 15.57
N PHE A 64 -50.19 8.99 15.21
CA PHE A 64 -50.49 10.23 15.92
C PHE A 64 -50.99 9.96 17.34
N ASP A 65 -51.87 8.97 17.55
CA ASP A 65 -52.29 8.58 18.90
C ASP A 65 -51.12 8.03 19.75
N GLN A 66 -50.12 7.41 19.13
CA GLN A 66 -48.96 6.84 19.84
C GLN A 66 -47.86 7.86 20.13
N ALA A 67 -47.58 8.77 19.20
CA ALA A 67 -46.41 9.65 19.22
C ALA A 67 -46.75 11.16 19.13
N GLY A 68 -48.02 11.53 19.05
CA GLY A 68 -48.48 12.91 18.96
C GLY A 68 -47.89 13.66 17.76
N MET A 69 -47.52 14.92 17.96
CA MET A 69 -46.95 15.77 16.89
C MET A 69 -45.64 15.22 16.31
N ALA A 70 -44.89 14.41 17.06
CA ALA A 70 -43.66 13.81 16.56
C ALA A 70 -43.91 12.86 15.37
N SER A 71 -45.11 12.30 15.24
CA SER A 71 -45.47 11.42 14.12
C SER A 71 -45.62 12.15 12.79
N LEU A 72 -45.76 13.47 12.81
CA LEU A 72 -45.97 14.32 11.62
C LEU A 72 -44.65 14.71 10.95
N LEU A 73 -43.56 14.65 11.71
CA LEU A 73 -42.24 14.95 11.21
C LEU A 73 -41.74 13.80 10.33
N PRO A 74 -41.02 14.09 9.23
CA PRO A 74 -40.37 13.05 8.47
C PRO A 74 -39.43 12.28 9.41
N ALA A 75 -39.48 10.94 9.36
CA ALA A 75 -38.54 10.11 10.10
C ALA A 75 -37.13 10.62 9.81
N ALA A 76 -36.34 10.89 10.86
CA ALA A 76 -34.98 11.38 10.70
C ALA A 76 -34.28 10.50 9.66
N PRO A 77 -33.70 11.09 8.59
CA PRO A 77 -33.06 10.28 7.57
C PRO A 77 -32.05 9.38 8.29
N PRO A 78 -32.06 8.06 8.02
CA PRO A 78 -31.04 7.20 8.59
C PRO A 78 -29.67 7.82 8.29
N PRO A 79 -28.69 7.72 9.21
CA PRO A 79 -27.36 8.25 8.96
C PRO A 79 -26.94 7.75 7.59
N ALA A 80 -26.46 8.66 6.74
CA ALA A 80 -26.13 8.33 5.36
C ALA A 80 -25.06 7.24 5.39
N ILE A 81 -25.49 5.98 5.32
CA ILE A 81 -24.60 4.85 5.07
C ILE A 81 -24.09 5.18 3.67
N PRO A 82 -22.80 5.50 3.48
CA PRO A 82 -22.29 5.74 2.16
C PRO A 82 -22.57 4.47 1.39
N ARG A 83 -23.53 4.54 0.46
CA ARG A 83 -23.79 3.45 -0.47
C ARG A 83 -22.45 3.23 -1.12
N GLN A 84 -21.81 2.09 -0.82
CA GLN A 84 -20.63 1.66 -1.54
C GLN A 84 -21.11 1.37 -2.96
N ASP A 85 -21.27 2.43 -3.75
CA ASP A 85 -21.50 2.32 -5.17
C ASP A 85 -20.40 1.40 -5.67
N LYS A 86 -20.76 0.33 -6.37
CA LYS A 86 -19.76 -0.61 -6.93
C LYS A 86 -18.72 0.13 -7.79
N ARG A 87 -19.08 1.31 -8.30
CA ARG A 87 -18.23 2.26 -9.02
C ARG A 87 -17.19 2.96 -8.14
N THR A 88 -17.48 3.16 -6.86
CA THR A 88 -16.58 3.75 -5.87
C THR A 88 -15.52 2.74 -5.46
N LEU A 89 -14.28 3.22 -5.30
CA LEU A 89 -13.18 2.38 -4.87
C LEU A 89 -13.32 2.05 -3.38
N PRO A 90 -12.94 0.82 -2.96
CA PRO A 90 -12.94 0.44 -1.55
C PRO A 90 -12.17 1.45 -0.69
N PRO A 91 -12.61 1.72 0.55
CA PRO A 91 -11.95 2.71 1.42
C PRO A 91 -10.47 2.39 1.63
N ASP A 92 -10.13 1.13 1.86
CA ASP A 92 -8.75 0.67 2.07
C ASP A 92 -7.86 0.95 0.84
N MET A 93 -8.41 0.78 -0.37
CA MET A 93 -7.68 1.10 -1.61
C MET A 93 -7.46 2.61 -1.76
N ARG A 94 -8.43 3.44 -1.34
CA ARG A 94 -8.28 4.89 -1.35
C ARG A 94 -7.18 5.33 -0.39
N GLN A 95 -7.12 4.71 0.79
CA GLN A 95 -6.08 4.99 1.78
C GLN A 95 -4.70 4.58 1.25
N GLU A 96 -4.58 3.37 0.70
CA GLU A 96 -3.33 2.87 0.11
C GLU A 96 -2.80 3.78 -1.00
N ILE A 97 -3.67 4.32 -1.87
CA ILE A 97 -3.27 5.27 -2.91
C ILE A 97 -2.62 6.52 -2.31
N VAL A 98 -3.21 7.08 -1.26
CA VAL A 98 -2.70 8.29 -0.61
C VAL A 98 -1.41 7.99 0.15
N ASP A 99 -1.34 6.85 0.85
CA ASP A 99 -0.16 6.44 1.61
C ASP A 99 1.04 6.17 0.67
N LEU A 100 0.83 5.47 -0.46
CA LEU A 100 1.88 5.24 -1.45
C LEU A 100 2.39 6.55 -2.05
N HIS A 101 1.48 7.49 -2.34
CA HIS A 101 1.86 8.80 -2.86
C HIS A 101 2.57 9.67 -1.81
N ALA A 102 2.21 9.56 -0.54
CA ALA A 102 2.90 10.23 0.56
C ALA A 102 4.33 9.68 0.75
N GLN A 103 4.51 8.36 0.65
CA GLN A 103 5.81 7.70 0.74
C GLN A 103 6.73 8.03 -0.44
N TYR A 104 6.18 8.10 -1.66
CA TYR A 104 6.94 8.42 -2.88
C TYR A 104 6.12 9.28 -3.85
N PRO A 105 6.20 10.63 -3.74
CA PRO A 105 5.39 11.54 -4.54
C PRO A 105 5.66 11.50 -6.05
N ALA A 106 6.79 10.94 -6.48
CA ALA A 106 7.16 10.85 -7.89
C ALA A 106 6.42 9.73 -8.66
N PHE A 107 5.52 8.99 -8.00
CA PHE A 107 4.69 8.00 -8.65
C PHE A 107 3.81 8.58 -9.76
N ARG A 108 3.76 7.88 -10.88
CA ARG A 108 2.78 8.17 -11.93
C ARG A 108 1.45 7.48 -11.61
N PRO A 109 0.30 8.07 -11.99
CA PRO A 109 -1.01 7.44 -11.75
C PRO A 109 -1.13 6.00 -12.27
N HIS A 110 -0.53 5.69 -13.42
CA HIS A 110 -0.55 4.32 -13.98
C HIS A 110 0.25 3.31 -13.14
N GLU A 111 1.29 3.76 -12.44
CA GLU A 111 2.11 2.92 -11.57
C GLU A 111 1.31 2.56 -10.31
N LEU A 112 0.67 3.56 -9.69
CA LEU A 112 -0.27 3.35 -8.58
C LEU A 112 -1.42 2.41 -8.96
N ALA A 113 -1.97 2.55 -10.17
CA ALA A 113 -3.01 1.65 -10.68
C ALA A 113 -2.53 0.20 -10.75
N THR A 114 -1.26 -0.02 -11.10
CA THR A 114 -0.66 -1.36 -11.22
C THR A 114 -0.43 -1.99 -9.85
N ILE A 115 0.07 -1.20 -8.89
CA ILE A 115 0.21 -1.65 -7.48
C ILE A 115 -1.17 -2.01 -6.90
N CYS A 116 -2.18 -1.16 -7.10
CA CYS A 116 -3.55 -1.43 -6.64
C CYS A 116 -4.14 -2.69 -7.29
N PHE A 117 -3.85 -2.92 -8.58
CA PHE A 117 -4.29 -4.12 -9.28
C PHE A 117 -3.69 -5.38 -8.66
N LEU A 118 -2.40 -5.39 -8.33
CA LEU A 118 -1.76 -6.57 -7.74
C LEU A 118 -2.21 -6.83 -6.30
N LYS A 119 -2.42 -5.78 -5.49
CA LYS A 119 -2.86 -5.92 -4.09
C LYS A 119 -4.34 -6.27 -3.93
N PHE A 120 -5.21 -5.62 -4.69
CA PHE A 120 -6.67 -5.70 -4.50
C PHE A 120 -7.41 -6.38 -5.67
N ASN A 121 -6.67 -6.88 -6.67
CA ASN A 121 -7.22 -7.46 -7.90
C ASN A 121 -8.19 -6.51 -8.66
N ARG A 122 -8.05 -5.19 -8.45
CA ARG A 122 -8.89 -4.16 -9.06
C ARG A 122 -8.03 -2.99 -9.50
N LYS A 123 -8.13 -2.64 -10.78
CA LYS A 123 -7.34 -1.57 -11.39
C LYS A 123 -8.13 -0.26 -11.42
N PRO A 124 -7.78 0.74 -10.60
CA PRO A 124 -8.40 2.05 -10.67
C PRO A 124 -8.00 2.79 -11.95
N ALA A 125 -8.91 3.60 -12.49
CA ALA A 125 -8.60 4.46 -13.63
C ALA A 125 -7.66 5.60 -13.20
N PRO A 126 -6.74 6.06 -14.06
CA PRO A 126 -5.82 7.16 -13.74
C PRO A 126 -6.52 8.45 -13.31
N ALA A 127 -7.68 8.76 -13.89
CA ALA A 127 -8.49 9.92 -13.51
C ALA A 127 -9.03 9.79 -12.08
N THR A 128 -9.46 8.59 -11.68
CA THR A 128 -9.93 8.31 -10.32
C THR A 128 -8.80 8.46 -9.30
N ILE A 129 -7.58 8.06 -9.64
CA ILE A 129 -6.40 8.25 -8.78
C ILE A 129 -6.13 9.73 -8.57
N LYS A 130 -6.13 10.55 -9.64
CA LYS A 130 -5.97 12.00 -9.52
C LYS A 130 -7.03 12.63 -8.62
N LEU A 131 -8.28 12.19 -8.78
CA LEU A 131 -9.38 12.65 -7.92
C LEU A 131 -9.11 12.30 -6.45
N ILE A 132 -8.69 11.06 -6.15
CA ILE A 132 -8.38 10.63 -4.79
C ILE A 132 -7.18 11.40 -4.21
N LEU A 133 -6.15 11.70 -5.01
CA LEU A 133 -5.03 12.49 -4.51
C LEU A 133 -5.43 13.94 -4.19
N ALA A 134 -6.46 14.48 -4.87
CA ALA A 134 -6.96 15.83 -4.64
C ALA A 134 -7.98 15.93 -3.49
N SER A 135 -8.87 14.94 -3.34
CA SER A 135 -10.01 14.98 -2.41
C SER A 135 -10.12 13.76 -1.49
N GLY A 136 -9.10 12.91 -1.47
CA GLY A 136 -9.07 11.68 -0.71
C GLY A 136 -8.84 11.86 0.79
N PRO A 137 -8.79 10.74 1.53
CA PRO A 137 -8.46 10.77 2.95
C PRO A 137 -7.04 11.30 3.17
N LYS A 138 -6.74 11.74 4.40
CA LYS A 138 -5.37 12.11 4.78
C LYS A 138 -4.49 10.85 4.82
N PRO A 139 -3.19 10.95 4.49
CA PRO A 139 -2.28 9.81 4.62
C PRO A 139 -2.23 9.34 6.07
N SER A 140 -2.35 8.02 6.27
CA SER A 140 -2.13 7.37 7.56
C SER A 140 -0.64 7.23 7.86
N THR A 141 0.20 7.16 6.82
CA THR A 141 1.64 6.99 6.97
C THR A 141 2.39 7.83 5.95
N THR A 142 3.26 8.70 6.44
CA THR A 142 4.17 9.51 5.61
C THR A 142 5.59 8.92 5.61
N GLU A 143 5.90 8.05 6.57
CA GLU A 143 7.22 7.46 6.72
C GLU A 143 7.53 6.46 5.60
N ARG A 144 8.78 6.44 5.15
CA ARG A 144 9.22 5.49 4.14
C ARG A 144 9.21 4.06 4.71
N ARG A 145 8.54 3.14 4.04
CA ARG A 145 8.53 1.71 4.38
C ARG A 145 9.92 1.05 4.43
N PHE A 146 10.84 1.48 3.56
CA PHE A 146 12.23 1.05 3.60
C PHE A 146 13.17 2.27 3.63
N PRO A 147 14.29 2.21 4.37
CA PRO A 147 15.31 3.24 4.31
C PRO A 147 15.99 3.25 2.92
N ARG A 148 16.84 4.25 2.66
CA ARG A 148 17.57 4.31 1.39
C ARG A 148 18.52 3.12 1.30
N TYR A 149 18.88 2.74 0.08
CA TYR A 149 19.74 1.57 -0.11
C TYR A 149 21.11 1.70 0.57
N ALA A 150 21.65 2.92 0.64
CA ALA A 150 22.91 3.19 1.30
C ALA A 150 22.86 2.91 2.82
N ASP A 151 21.72 3.25 3.45
CA ASP A 151 21.53 3.20 4.90
C ASP A 151 21.30 1.77 5.43
N ILE A 152 20.99 0.81 4.55
CA ILE A 152 20.84 -0.60 4.93
C ILE A 152 22.24 -1.21 5.05
N GLU A 153 22.64 -1.71 6.21
CA GLU A 153 23.97 -2.31 6.40
C GLU A 153 24.10 -3.66 5.68
N ASP A 154 23.10 -4.53 5.82
CA ASP A 154 23.12 -5.88 5.26
C ASP A 154 22.84 -5.90 3.74
N GLY A 155 23.76 -6.49 2.99
CA GLY A 155 23.65 -6.70 1.55
C GLY A 155 22.48 -7.62 1.16
N ALA A 156 22.13 -8.60 2.00
CA ALA A 156 20.99 -9.47 1.75
C ALA A 156 19.67 -8.71 1.97
N GLU A 157 19.54 -7.93 3.04
CA GLU A 157 18.40 -7.04 3.28
C GLU A 157 18.18 -6.03 2.16
N ARG A 158 19.24 -5.41 1.63
CA ARG A 158 19.18 -4.53 0.45
C ARG A 158 18.47 -5.19 -0.74
N ARG A 159 18.84 -6.43 -1.04
CA ARG A 159 18.26 -7.21 -2.16
C ARG A 159 16.84 -7.64 -1.84
N ARG A 160 16.55 -8.03 -0.59
CA ARG A 160 15.19 -8.36 -0.14
C ARG A 160 14.24 -7.16 -0.28
N ALA A 161 14.69 -5.95 0.04
CA ALA A 161 13.89 -4.73 -0.14
C ALA A 161 13.48 -4.52 -1.61
N ILE A 162 14.44 -4.68 -2.54
CA ILE A 162 14.16 -4.62 -3.99
C ILE A 162 13.13 -5.66 -4.42
N ILE A 163 13.29 -6.91 -3.97
CA ILE A 163 12.39 -8.02 -4.33
C ILE A 163 10.99 -7.79 -3.77
N ARG A 164 10.87 -7.35 -2.52
CA ARG A 164 9.57 -7.05 -1.88
C ARG A 164 8.83 -5.95 -2.62
N LEU A 165 9.49 -4.83 -2.93
CA LEU A 165 8.87 -3.74 -3.71
C LEU A 165 8.43 -4.21 -5.10
N HIS A 166 9.23 -5.04 -5.75
CA HIS A 166 8.86 -5.61 -7.05
C HIS A 166 7.66 -6.56 -6.95
N ALA A 167 7.59 -7.40 -5.91
CA ALA A 167 6.45 -8.28 -5.65
C ALA A 167 5.16 -7.49 -5.37
N ASP A 168 5.27 -6.32 -4.73
CA ASP A 168 4.16 -5.39 -4.52
C ASP A 168 3.71 -4.68 -5.80
N GLY A 169 4.40 -4.88 -6.93
CA GLY A 169 4.02 -4.30 -8.22
C GLY A 169 4.74 -3.01 -8.58
N TRP A 170 5.76 -2.62 -7.83
CA TRP A 170 6.54 -1.44 -8.15
C TRP A 170 7.39 -1.71 -9.40
N ASN A 171 7.44 -0.75 -10.31
CA ASN A 171 8.30 -0.90 -11.48
C ASN A 171 9.77 -0.64 -11.11
N ALA A 172 10.69 -1.18 -11.92
CA ALA A 172 12.13 -1.06 -11.65
C ALA A 172 12.65 0.39 -11.59
N LYS A 173 12.00 1.32 -12.29
CA LYS A 173 12.36 2.76 -12.28
C LYS A 173 11.94 3.42 -10.97
N SER A 174 10.74 3.16 -10.47
CA SER A 174 10.22 3.67 -9.21
C SER A 174 10.97 3.05 -8.02
N ILE A 175 11.31 1.75 -8.08
CA ILE A 175 12.18 1.11 -7.08
C ILE A 175 13.54 1.80 -7.03
N ALA A 176 14.16 2.01 -8.18
CA ALA A 176 15.45 2.69 -8.27
C ALA A 176 15.40 4.12 -7.71
N GLY A 177 14.34 4.87 -8.04
CA GLY A 177 14.14 6.21 -7.52
C GLY A 177 13.82 6.27 -6.02
N TYR A 178 13.06 5.30 -5.51
CA TYR A 178 12.67 5.23 -4.10
C TYR A 178 13.83 4.84 -3.18
N LEU A 179 14.63 3.85 -3.60
CA LEU A 179 15.80 3.39 -2.86
C LEU A 179 17.09 4.19 -3.16
N GLU A 180 17.03 5.14 -4.10
CA GLU A 180 18.16 5.97 -4.56
C GLU A 180 19.34 5.15 -5.11
N VAL A 181 19.02 4.17 -5.98
CA VAL A 181 20.00 3.29 -6.63
C VAL A 181 19.93 3.34 -8.15
N SER A 182 20.96 2.81 -8.79
CA SER A 182 20.94 2.60 -10.23
C SER A 182 19.87 1.58 -10.64
N ARG A 183 19.22 1.81 -11.79
CA ARG A 183 18.30 0.84 -12.39
C ARG A 183 18.99 -0.48 -12.72
N GLN A 184 20.29 -0.42 -13.04
CA GLN A 184 21.09 -1.61 -13.32
C GLN A 184 21.14 -2.53 -12.09
N THR A 185 21.34 -1.98 -10.88
CA THR A 185 21.34 -2.74 -9.62
C THR A 185 20.01 -3.44 -9.38
N VAL A 186 18.89 -2.77 -9.67
CA VAL A 186 17.55 -3.35 -9.57
C VAL A 186 17.39 -4.52 -10.55
N HIS A 187 17.71 -4.31 -11.83
CA HIS A 187 17.60 -5.35 -12.85
C HIS A 187 18.53 -6.54 -12.61
N THR A 188 19.78 -6.32 -12.18
CA THR A 188 20.71 -7.41 -11.87
C THR A 188 20.22 -8.23 -10.68
N THR A 189 19.69 -7.57 -9.65
CA THR A 189 19.12 -8.24 -8.48
C THR A 189 17.90 -9.08 -8.87
N LEU A 190 16.96 -8.51 -9.64
CA LEU A 190 15.78 -9.24 -10.10
C LEU A 190 16.12 -10.39 -11.05
N LYS A 191 17.09 -10.21 -11.96
CA LYS A 191 17.56 -11.27 -12.87
C LYS A 191 18.25 -12.39 -12.09
N ARG A 192 19.05 -12.06 -11.07
CA ARG A 192 19.67 -13.06 -10.19
C ARG A 192 18.62 -13.80 -9.38
N TRP A 193 17.63 -13.10 -8.81
CA TRP A 193 16.51 -13.70 -8.10
C TRP A 193 15.74 -14.68 -8.99
N ALA A 194 15.39 -14.29 -10.22
CA ALA A 194 14.68 -15.17 -11.16
C ALA A 194 15.46 -16.47 -11.45
N LYS A 195 16.79 -16.41 -11.52
CA LYS A 195 17.67 -17.56 -11.82
C LYS A 195 17.98 -18.43 -10.60
N GLU A 196 18.27 -17.81 -9.46
CA GLU A 196 18.90 -18.46 -8.29
C GLU A 196 17.99 -18.47 -7.05
N GLN A 197 16.84 -17.78 -7.10
CA GLN A 197 15.88 -17.65 -5.99
C GLN A 197 16.61 -17.24 -4.69
N PHE A 198 16.33 -17.89 -3.57
CA PHE A 198 16.91 -17.58 -2.26
C PHE A 198 18.44 -17.69 -2.22
N ALA A 199 19.05 -18.60 -2.98
CA ALA A 199 20.50 -18.75 -3.05
C ALA A 199 21.19 -17.55 -3.76
N GLY A 200 20.43 -16.73 -4.48
CA GLY A 200 20.90 -15.51 -5.12
C GLY A 200 20.85 -14.25 -4.24
N ILE A 201 20.21 -14.32 -3.06
CA ILE A 201 20.08 -13.19 -2.14
C ILE A 201 21.36 -12.97 -1.33
N GLU A 202 22.02 -14.05 -0.92
CA GLU A 202 23.23 -13.98 -0.10
C GLU A 202 24.40 -13.34 -0.85
N GLU A 203 25.26 -12.64 -0.11
CA GLU A 203 26.47 -12.07 -0.67
C GLU A 203 27.46 -13.18 -1.03
N LYS A 204 27.61 -13.44 -2.33
CA LYS A 204 28.66 -14.32 -2.82
C LYS A 204 29.98 -13.57 -2.77
N SER A 205 31.00 -14.21 -2.21
CA SER A 205 32.36 -13.70 -2.23
C SER A 205 32.77 -13.34 -3.66
N HIS A 206 33.10 -12.07 -3.90
CA HIS A 206 33.68 -11.61 -5.16
C HIS A 206 35.18 -11.96 -5.28
N ALA A 207 35.73 -12.69 -4.31
CA ALA A 207 37.08 -13.22 -4.38
C ALA A 207 37.24 -14.11 -5.61
N ARG A 208 38.37 -13.97 -6.32
CA ARG A 208 38.71 -14.84 -7.46
C ARG A 208 38.87 -16.28 -6.97
N THR A 209 37.84 -17.09 -7.11
CA THR A 209 37.85 -18.55 -6.90
C THR A 209 38.40 -19.31 -8.12
N GLY A 210 39.38 -18.73 -8.81
CA GLY A 210 40.16 -19.48 -9.80
C GLY A 210 41.19 -20.33 -9.07
N VAL A 211 41.57 -21.47 -9.65
CA VAL A 211 42.74 -22.24 -9.19
C VAL A 211 43.90 -21.26 -9.07
N ARG A 212 44.38 -21.04 -7.84
CA ARG A 212 45.58 -20.23 -7.64
C ARG A 212 46.69 -20.97 -8.40
N LYS A 213 47.25 -20.35 -9.45
CA LYS A 213 48.36 -20.93 -10.21
C LYS A 213 49.61 -21.17 -9.35
N VAL A 214 49.61 -20.70 -8.10
CA VAL A 214 50.71 -20.75 -7.17
C VAL A 214 50.14 -20.97 -5.77
N ASP A 215 50.58 -22.03 -5.11
CA ASP A 215 50.27 -22.28 -3.70
C ASP A 215 51.03 -21.29 -2.81
N LEU A 216 50.46 -20.99 -1.63
CA LEU A 216 51.07 -20.06 -0.67
C LEU A 216 52.47 -20.51 -0.23
N THR A 217 52.69 -21.82 -0.12
CA THR A 217 53.99 -22.45 0.18
C THR A 217 55.01 -22.16 -0.93
N ALA A 218 54.61 -22.30 -2.19
CA ALA A 218 55.45 -21.98 -3.34
C ALA A 218 55.82 -20.49 -3.40
N VAL A 219 54.90 -19.58 -3.00
CA VAL A 219 55.21 -18.14 -2.89
C VAL A 219 56.22 -17.84 -1.77
N GLN A 220 56.14 -18.55 -0.64
CA GLN A 220 57.08 -18.39 0.47
C GLN A 220 58.49 -18.85 0.08
N GLU A 221 58.62 -19.99 -0.62
CA GLU A 221 59.92 -20.46 -1.12
C GLU A 221 60.52 -19.53 -2.17
N VAL A 222 59.71 -18.98 -3.08
CA VAL A 222 60.15 -17.92 -4.01
C VAL A 222 60.72 -16.73 -3.24
N LYS A 223 60.10 -16.33 -2.12
CA LYS A 223 60.56 -15.21 -1.30
C LYS A 223 61.86 -15.50 -0.55
N LYS A 224 62.02 -16.69 0.04
CA LYS A 224 63.28 -17.12 0.68
C LYS A 224 64.45 -17.03 -0.32
N LEU A 225 64.26 -17.57 -1.51
CA LEU A 225 65.26 -17.51 -2.60
C LEU A 225 65.48 -16.10 -3.17
N ALA A 226 64.50 -15.20 -3.00
CA ALA A 226 64.59 -13.82 -3.44
C ALA A 226 65.21 -12.87 -2.42
N GLN A 227 65.48 -13.30 -1.18
CA GLN A 227 66.18 -12.50 -0.17
C GLN A 227 67.59 -12.13 -0.64
N ASN A 228 68.19 -12.92 -1.53
CA ASN A 228 69.42 -12.56 -2.21
C ASN A 228 69.10 -11.73 -3.49
N PRO A 229 69.41 -10.43 -3.51
CA PRO A 229 69.04 -9.52 -4.62
C PRO A 229 69.78 -9.84 -5.92
N LEU A 230 70.88 -10.60 -5.88
CA LEU A 230 71.67 -10.98 -7.05
C LEU A 230 71.08 -12.17 -7.83
N ILE A 231 70.04 -12.83 -7.28
CA ILE A 231 69.42 -13.99 -7.91
C ILE A 231 68.26 -13.55 -8.80
N GLY A 232 68.45 -13.60 -10.13
CA GLY A 232 67.41 -13.32 -11.10
C GLY A 232 66.27 -14.34 -11.11
N ALA A 233 65.12 -13.99 -11.69
CA ALA A 233 63.93 -14.85 -11.76
C ALA A 233 64.18 -16.23 -12.42
N TYR A 234 65.16 -16.30 -13.33
CA TYR A 234 65.60 -17.56 -13.96
C TYR A 234 66.23 -18.52 -12.94
N ARG A 235 67.13 -18.03 -12.10
CA ARG A 235 67.81 -18.83 -11.08
C ARG A 235 66.87 -19.29 -9.97
N VAL A 236 65.88 -18.47 -9.61
CA VAL A 236 64.81 -18.87 -8.67
C VAL A 236 63.92 -19.96 -9.26
N SER A 237 63.57 -19.88 -10.55
CA SER A 237 62.81 -20.93 -11.23
C SER A 237 63.56 -22.27 -11.23
N ALA A 238 64.88 -22.26 -11.51
CA ALA A 238 65.70 -23.47 -11.52
C ALA A 238 65.85 -24.08 -10.11
N ALA A 239 66.04 -23.26 -9.08
CA ALA A 239 66.12 -23.72 -7.70
C ALA A 239 64.79 -24.32 -7.20
N LEU A 240 63.66 -23.75 -7.62
CA LEU A 240 62.32 -24.31 -7.32
C LEU A 240 62.09 -25.64 -8.04
N GLU A 241 62.59 -25.79 -9.27
CA GLU A 241 62.49 -27.05 -10.02
C GLU A 241 63.31 -28.18 -9.36
N GLN A 242 64.48 -27.86 -8.79
CA GLN A 242 65.25 -28.80 -7.95
C GLN A 242 64.50 -29.22 -6.68
N MET A 243 63.61 -28.37 -6.16
CA MET A 243 62.73 -28.68 -5.03
C MET A 243 61.39 -29.31 -5.46
N GLY A 244 61.23 -29.66 -6.75
CA GLY A 244 60.02 -30.30 -7.29
C GLY A 244 58.85 -29.36 -7.59
N ILE A 245 59.05 -28.04 -7.47
CA ILE A 245 58.01 -27.02 -7.68
C ILE A 245 58.18 -26.38 -9.06
N LYS A 246 57.29 -26.73 -10.01
CA LYS A 246 57.31 -26.18 -11.37
C LYS A 246 56.56 -24.84 -11.45
N LEU A 247 57.29 -23.73 -11.41
CA LEU A 247 56.74 -22.39 -11.67
C LEU A 247 57.37 -21.75 -12.91
N SER A 248 56.59 -20.99 -13.67
CA SER A 248 57.13 -20.23 -14.80
C SER A 248 58.02 -19.07 -14.34
N ARG A 249 59.00 -18.68 -15.18
CA ARG A 249 59.85 -17.49 -14.95
C ARG A 249 59.04 -16.21 -14.72
N ALA A 250 57.96 -16.03 -15.47
CA ALA A 250 57.07 -14.87 -15.34
C ALA A 250 56.35 -14.87 -13.97
N THR A 251 55.94 -16.04 -13.50
CA THR A 251 55.32 -16.23 -12.18
C THR A 251 56.30 -15.92 -11.05
N CYS A 252 57.54 -16.40 -11.15
CA CYS A 252 58.60 -16.09 -10.17
C CYS A 252 58.93 -14.60 -10.14
N GLY A 253 59.02 -13.95 -11.30
CA GLY A 253 59.28 -12.51 -11.41
C GLY A 253 58.15 -11.63 -10.86
N SER A 254 56.89 -12.02 -11.05
CA SER A 254 55.73 -11.31 -10.49
C SER A 254 55.59 -11.52 -8.98
N ALA A 255 55.90 -12.73 -8.48
CA ALA A 255 55.90 -13.01 -7.04
C ALA A 255 57.00 -12.25 -6.27
N LYS A 256 58.19 -12.07 -6.88
CA LYS A 256 59.25 -11.21 -6.33
C LYS A 256 58.85 -9.74 -6.21
N ARG A 257 58.05 -9.24 -7.15
CA ARG A 257 57.60 -7.83 -7.21
C ARG A 257 56.38 -7.53 -6.33
N CYS A 258 55.68 -8.55 -5.83
CA CYS A 258 54.56 -8.31 -4.92
C CYS A 258 55.05 -7.82 -3.56
N PRO A 259 54.74 -6.59 -3.14
CA PRO A 259 55.03 -6.14 -1.79
C PRO A 259 54.30 -7.06 -0.81
N SER A 260 55.00 -7.52 0.23
CA SER A 260 54.32 -8.17 1.36
C SER A 260 53.35 -7.15 1.95
N LYS A 261 52.05 -7.35 1.74
CA LYS A 261 51.07 -6.73 2.63
C LYS A 261 51.42 -7.19 4.06
N PRO A 262 51.63 -6.30 5.03
CA PRO A 262 51.77 -6.73 6.41
C PRO A 262 50.53 -7.52 6.78
N ALA A 263 50.72 -8.63 7.49
CA ALA A 263 49.63 -9.37 8.10
C ALA A 263 48.84 -8.35 8.94
N ILE A 264 47.57 -8.13 8.60
CA ILE A 264 46.65 -7.43 9.48
C ILE A 264 46.54 -8.34 10.70
N ALA A 265 47.23 -7.98 11.78
CA ALA A 265 47.04 -8.60 13.07
C ALA A 265 45.59 -8.30 13.47
N THR A 266 44.72 -9.31 13.35
CA THR A 266 43.42 -9.31 14.01
C THR A 266 43.71 -9.34 15.51
N SER A 267 43.84 -8.15 16.10
CA SER A 267 43.85 -8.00 17.56
C SER A 267 42.43 -8.33 18.04
N ILE A 268 42.26 -9.57 18.48
CA ILE A 268 41.11 -9.98 19.29
C ILE A 268 41.34 -9.32 20.65
N ALA A 269 40.75 -8.14 20.86
CA ALA A 269 40.60 -7.59 22.20
C ALA A 269 39.46 -8.34 22.89
N VAL A 270 39.83 -9.37 23.66
CA VAL A 270 38.97 -9.96 24.69
C VAL A 270 38.87 -8.97 25.84
N TRP A 271 37.64 -8.78 26.31
CA TRP A 271 37.27 -8.02 27.49
C TRP A 271 37.94 -8.56 28.77
N THR A 272 38.45 -7.64 29.59
CA THR A 272 38.38 -7.69 31.06
C THR A 272 38.15 -6.27 31.56
#